data_AF-A0A354P4Q6-F1
#
_entry.id   AF-A0A354P4Q6-F1
#
_cell.length_a   1.000
_cell.length_b   1.000
_cell.length_c   1.000
_cell.angle_alpha   90.00
_cell.angle_beta   90.00
_cell.angle_gamma   90.00
#
_symmetry.space_group_name_H-M   'P 1'
#
loop_
_entity.id
_entity.type
_entity.pdbx_description
1 polymer ?
#
loop_
_entity_poly.entity_id
_entity_poly.type
_entity_poly.pdbx_seq_one_letter_code
_entity_poly.pdbx_strand_id
1 'polypeptide(L)'
;MGIDRDVAGFLLHAHSMNVSFDSTLMIGRQSLYESRSQLDRMLQAHSRPVSKAARDKFVESRSGFCEEIFACLGASKVDSMDASGFEGATVIQDLNKAIPESYDQKYDVVFDGGSLEHVFDVCMSFKNCMRMVKVGGHFLGVSPANSFVGHGFYQFSPELFFEVFCEQNGFRVKQLILVEYGKGRWYQVSAPRDVRSRVLLGRSGKIYAMVVAERINASEIFATSPQQSDYSAAWEGEGVPAPSKIARKTLDSGVYAMARHLLYYSFCKVSGRPHFEPSYFKRLK
;
A
#
# COMPACT_ATOMS: atom_id res chain seq x y z
N MET A 1 -2.97 9.66 10.04
CA MET A 1 -2.86 9.06 8.69
C MET A 1 -2.98 10.14 7.65
N GLY A 2 -2.28 10.01 6.52
CA GLY A 2 -2.35 11.07 5.52
C GLY A 2 -1.53 10.84 4.25
N ILE A 3 -1.72 11.76 3.32
CA ILE A 3 -1.07 11.76 2.02
C ILE A 3 0.19 12.62 2.10
N ASP A 4 1.33 11.94 2.10
CA ASP A 4 2.63 12.52 1.81
C ASP A 4 2.98 12.41 0.32
N ARG A 5 4.22 12.75 -0.04
CA ARG A 5 4.71 12.68 -1.42
C ARG A 5 4.68 11.27 -2.01
N ASP A 6 5.09 10.25 -1.25
CA ASP A 6 5.14 8.87 -1.74
C ASP A 6 3.70 8.35 -1.95
N VAL A 7 2.79 8.65 -1.02
CA VAL A 7 1.36 8.30 -1.14
C VAL A 7 0.68 9.02 -2.31
N ALA A 8 0.94 10.32 -2.49
CA ALA A 8 0.41 11.05 -3.64
C ALA A 8 0.93 10.48 -4.97
N GLY A 9 2.22 10.14 -5.02
CA GLY A 9 2.80 9.46 -6.17
C GLY A 9 2.10 8.13 -6.44
N PHE A 10 1.71 7.40 -5.39
CA PHE A 10 1.03 6.12 -5.49
C PHE A 10 -0.38 6.24 -6.04
N LEU A 11 -1.14 7.24 -5.59
CA LEU A 11 -2.47 7.52 -6.14
C LEU A 11 -2.42 7.92 -7.62
N LEU A 12 -1.44 8.76 -8.01
CA LEU A 12 -1.22 9.11 -9.41
C LEU A 12 -0.83 7.88 -10.24
N HIS A 13 0.03 7.02 -9.68
CA HIS A 13 0.40 5.77 -10.30
C HIS A 13 -0.82 4.85 -10.51
N ALA A 14 -1.68 4.69 -9.51
CA ALA A 14 -2.95 3.97 -9.64
C ALA A 14 -3.86 4.57 -10.73
N HIS A 15 -3.99 5.89 -10.77
CA HIS A 15 -4.74 6.59 -11.83
C HIS A 15 -4.15 6.30 -13.22
N SER A 16 -2.82 6.24 -13.36
CA SER A 16 -2.16 5.86 -14.63
C SER A 16 -2.52 4.45 -15.10
N MET A 17 -2.86 3.55 -14.18
CA MET A 17 -3.29 2.17 -14.46
C MET A 17 -4.79 2.04 -14.79
N ASN A 18 -5.48 3.16 -15.05
CA ASN A 18 -6.93 3.22 -15.31
C ASN A 18 -7.81 2.86 -14.10
N VAL A 19 -7.31 3.03 -12.87
CA VAL A 19 -8.20 2.97 -11.69
C VAL A 19 -9.20 4.13 -11.76
N SER A 20 -10.49 3.81 -11.65
CA SER A 20 -11.58 4.79 -11.58
C SER A 20 -11.76 5.28 -10.14
N PHE A 21 -11.66 6.58 -9.91
CA PHE A 21 -11.86 7.19 -8.59
C PHE A 21 -13.28 7.76 -8.37
N ASP A 22 -14.21 7.55 -9.31
CA ASP A 22 -15.52 8.21 -9.35
C ASP A 22 -16.25 8.24 -7.99
N SER A 23 -16.52 7.06 -7.42
CA SER A 23 -16.96 6.92 -6.02
C SER A 23 -15.80 6.38 -5.17
N THR A 24 -15.18 7.25 -4.36
CA THR A 24 -14.05 6.90 -3.50
C THR A 24 -14.45 6.93 -2.02
N LEU A 25 -14.04 5.91 -1.27
CA LEU A 25 -14.04 5.90 0.19
C LEU A 25 -12.62 5.92 0.72
N MET A 26 -12.30 6.81 1.66
CA MET A 26 -11.08 6.71 2.47
C MET A 26 -11.35 6.09 3.85
N ILE A 27 -10.53 5.15 4.25
CA ILE A 27 -10.53 4.56 5.59
C ILE A 27 -9.68 5.43 6.50
N GLY A 28 -10.27 5.98 7.55
CA GLY A 28 -9.76 7.16 8.25
C GLY A 28 -9.83 8.39 7.35
N ARG A 29 -10.16 9.56 7.91
CA ARG A 29 -10.19 10.79 7.13
C ARG A 29 -8.77 11.30 6.92
N GLN A 30 -8.25 11.11 5.71
CA GLN A 30 -6.82 11.28 5.42
C GLN A 30 -6.40 12.75 5.44
N SER A 31 -5.41 13.06 6.28
CA SER A 31 -4.78 14.39 6.34
C SER A 31 -3.86 14.64 5.14
N LEU A 32 -3.69 15.89 4.76
CA LEU A 32 -2.77 16.32 3.71
C LEU A 32 -1.44 16.76 4.34
N TYR A 33 -0.38 15.98 4.15
CA TYR A 33 0.93 16.28 4.75
C TYR A 33 1.91 16.91 3.76
N GLU A 34 1.79 16.62 2.47
CA GLU A 34 2.60 17.28 1.45
C GLU A 34 2.03 18.66 1.08
N SER A 35 2.92 19.57 0.70
CA SER A 35 2.57 20.92 0.27
C SER A 35 1.71 20.91 -0.99
N ARG A 36 0.65 21.75 -1.02
CA ARG A 36 -0.23 21.90 -2.18
C ARG A 36 0.54 22.28 -3.45
N SER A 37 1.57 23.12 -3.33
CA SER A 37 2.41 23.50 -4.48
C SER A 37 3.20 22.31 -5.05
N GLN A 38 3.70 21.40 -4.21
CA GLN A 38 4.31 20.18 -4.73
C GLN A 38 3.30 19.23 -5.35
N LEU A 39 2.15 19.04 -4.71
CA LEU A 39 1.11 18.17 -5.23
C LEU A 39 0.55 18.68 -6.55
N ASP A 40 0.37 20.00 -6.71
CA ASP A 40 -0.01 20.60 -7.98
C ASP A 40 1.04 20.36 -9.07
N ARG A 41 2.34 20.47 -8.75
CA ARG A 41 3.41 20.09 -9.70
C ARG A 41 3.35 18.61 -10.09
N MET A 42 3.07 17.73 -9.13
CA MET A 42 2.91 16.30 -9.42
C MET A 42 1.69 16.02 -10.31
N LEU A 43 0.57 16.71 -10.07
CA LEU A 43 -0.64 16.64 -10.89
C LEU A 43 -0.39 17.19 -12.31
N GLN A 44 0.36 18.27 -12.45
CA GLN A 44 0.76 18.84 -13.75
C GLN A 44 1.66 17.89 -14.54
N ALA A 45 2.59 17.22 -13.87
CA ALA A 45 3.51 16.26 -14.48
C ALA A 45 2.88 14.88 -14.71
N HIS A 46 1.63 14.68 -14.27
CA HIS A 46 0.93 13.41 -14.40
C HIS A 46 0.60 13.11 -15.86
N SER A 47 0.74 11.85 -16.26
CA SER A 47 0.56 11.44 -17.67
C SER A 47 -0.89 11.50 -18.16
N ARG A 48 -1.85 11.50 -17.23
CA ARG A 48 -3.28 11.63 -17.55
C ARG A 48 -3.75 13.05 -17.26
N PRO A 49 -4.57 13.64 -18.14
CA PRO A 49 -5.07 14.99 -17.94
C PRO A 49 -5.88 15.06 -16.65
N VAL A 50 -5.57 16.07 -15.84
CA VAL A 50 -6.36 16.48 -14.68
C VAL A 50 -7.04 17.80 -15.02
N SER A 51 -8.33 17.91 -14.71
CA SER A 51 -9.11 19.14 -14.94
C SER A 51 -8.45 20.35 -14.28
N LYS A 52 -8.29 21.44 -15.04
CA LYS A 52 -7.80 22.72 -14.51
C LYS A 52 -8.68 23.20 -13.36
N ALA A 53 -10.01 23.09 -13.49
CA ALA A 53 -10.93 23.51 -12.44
C ALA A 53 -10.76 22.71 -11.13
N ALA A 54 -10.51 21.39 -11.23
CA ALA A 54 -10.25 20.55 -10.06
C ALA A 54 -8.92 20.95 -9.38
N ARG A 55 -7.89 21.23 -10.17
CA ARG A 55 -6.60 21.71 -9.67
C ARG A 55 -6.68 23.09 -9.02
N ASP A 56 -7.37 24.04 -9.66
CA ASP A 56 -7.55 25.38 -9.12
C ASP A 56 -8.26 25.30 -7.76
N LYS A 57 -9.35 24.53 -7.67
CA LYS A 57 -10.05 24.24 -6.41
C LYS A 57 -9.14 23.58 -5.36
N PHE A 58 -8.32 22.61 -5.76
CA PHE A 58 -7.34 21.99 -4.89
C PHE A 58 -6.31 23.01 -4.37
N VAL A 59 -5.78 23.90 -5.20
CA VAL A 59 -4.79 24.89 -4.78
C VAL A 59 -5.40 25.93 -3.83
N GLU A 60 -6.64 26.35 -4.08
CA GLU A 60 -7.35 27.35 -3.27
C GLU A 60 -7.85 26.79 -1.93
N SER A 61 -8.08 25.48 -1.85
CA SER A 61 -8.62 24.82 -0.65
C SER A 61 -7.75 25.06 0.58
N ARG A 62 -8.41 25.38 1.70
CA ARG A 62 -7.79 25.53 3.02
C ARG A 62 -8.00 24.30 3.91
N SER A 63 -8.62 23.25 3.37
CA SER A 63 -8.80 21.99 4.11
C SER A 63 -7.45 21.37 4.43
N GLY A 64 -7.33 20.81 5.64
CA GLY A 64 -6.21 19.95 6.03
C GLY A 64 -6.36 18.50 5.56
N PHE A 65 -7.44 18.18 4.85
CA PHE A 65 -7.80 16.83 4.41
C PHE A 65 -7.72 16.66 2.88
N CYS A 66 -7.82 15.41 2.45
CA CYS A 66 -7.43 14.95 1.12
C CYS A 66 -8.57 14.87 0.09
N GLU A 67 -9.80 15.30 0.39
CA GLU A 67 -10.94 15.12 -0.53
C GLU A 67 -10.67 15.71 -1.93
N GLU A 68 -10.06 16.90 -1.96
CA GLU A 68 -9.77 17.60 -3.21
C GLU A 68 -8.69 16.92 -4.06
N ILE A 69 -7.81 16.08 -3.48
CA ILE A 69 -6.86 15.30 -4.30
C ILE A 69 -7.58 14.18 -5.06
N PHE A 70 -8.58 13.55 -4.44
CA PHE A 70 -9.38 12.53 -5.11
C PHE A 70 -10.28 13.15 -6.19
N ALA A 71 -10.80 14.37 -5.95
CA ALA A 71 -11.50 15.13 -6.99
C ALA A 71 -10.60 15.41 -8.21
N CYS A 72 -9.32 15.75 -7.99
CA CYS A 72 -8.34 15.86 -9.07
C CYS A 72 -8.15 14.55 -9.86
N LEU A 73 -8.33 13.39 -9.21
CA LEU A 73 -8.23 12.08 -9.85
C LEU A 73 -9.55 11.62 -10.51
N GLY A 74 -10.56 12.51 -10.55
CA GLY A 74 -11.84 12.26 -11.20
C GLY A 74 -12.94 11.76 -10.27
N ALA A 75 -12.76 11.83 -8.95
CA ALA A 75 -13.83 11.50 -8.02
C ALA A 75 -14.96 12.54 -8.10
N SER A 76 -16.19 12.07 -8.38
CA SER A 76 -17.40 12.87 -8.22
C SER A 76 -17.94 12.81 -6.79
N LYS A 77 -17.59 11.73 -6.06
CA LYS A 77 -17.96 11.51 -4.67
C LYS A 77 -16.77 11.00 -3.86
N VAL A 78 -16.55 11.63 -2.71
CA VAL A 78 -15.51 11.24 -1.75
C VAL A 78 -16.14 11.14 -0.36
N ASP A 79 -16.23 9.91 0.14
CA ASP A 79 -16.62 9.62 1.52
C ASP A 79 -15.36 9.28 2.36
N SER A 80 -15.46 9.45 3.66
CA SER A 80 -14.51 8.98 4.67
C SER A 80 -15.22 8.16 5.74
N MET A 81 -14.56 7.11 6.23
CA MET A 81 -15.08 6.22 7.25
C MET A 81 -14.10 6.13 8.43
N ASP A 82 -14.59 6.36 9.64
CA ASP A 82 -13.79 6.27 10.86
C ASP A 82 -14.63 5.71 12.02
N ALA A 83 -13.99 5.18 13.05
CA ALA A 83 -14.67 4.68 14.25
C ALA A 83 -15.37 5.81 15.04
N SER A 84 -14.97 7.07 14.82
CA SER A 84 -15.54 8.22 15.52
C SER A 84 -15.68 9.46 14.64
N GLY A 85 -16.50 10.42 15.08
CA GLY A 85 -16.66 11.70 14.40
C GLY A 85 -15.55 12.73 14.66
N PHE A 86 -14.46 12.34 15.33
CA PHE A 86 -13.41 13.26 15.79
C PHE A 86 -12.84 14.14 14.66
N GLU A 87 -12.56 13.55 13.50
CA GLU A 87 -12.03 14.27 12.33
C GLU A 87 -13.14 14.63 11.32
N GLY A 88 -14.41 14.49 11.70
CA GLY A 88 -15.54 14.77 10.82
C GLY A 88 -15.70 13.78 9.66
N ALA A 89 -15.48 12.49 9.92
CA ALA A 89 -15.71 11.44 8.93
C ALA A 89 -17.18 11.40 8.49
N THR A 90 -17.43 11.16 7.19
CA THR A 90 -18.79 11.11 6.63
C THR A 90 -19.58 9.88 7.10
N VAL A 91 -18.87 8.81 7.45
CA VAL A 91 -19.44 7.54 7.91
C VAL A 91 -18.77 7.16 9.22
N ILE A 92 -19.56 6.96 10.26
CA ILE A 92 -19.07 6.49 11.56
C ILE A 92 -19.26 4.98 11.64
N GLN A 93 -18.16 4.23 11.54
CA GLN A 93 -18.13 2.78 11.59
C GLN A 93 -16.84 2.31 12.26
N ASP A 94 -16.98 1.54 13.33
CA ASP A 94 -15.88 0.79 13.92
C ASP A 94 -15.54 -0.42 13.04
N LEU A 95 -14.34 -0.45 12.47
CA LEU A 95 -13.89 -1.52 11.59
C LEU A 95 -13.51 -2.81 12.31
N ASN A 96 -13.50 -2.82 13.65
CA ASN A 96 -13.49 -4.09 14.41
C ASN A 96 -14.83 -4.84 14.30
N LYS A 97 -15.89 -4.20 13.75
CA LYS A 97 -17.23 -4.79 13.58
C LYS A 97 -17.56 -4.91 12.11
N ALA A 98 -18.39 -5.89 11.77
CA ALA A 98 -18.83 -6.10 10.40
C ALA A 98 -19.52 -4.84 9.83
N ILE A 99 -19.18 -4.52 8.57
CA ILE A 99 -19.82 -3.44 7.82
C ILE A 99 -21.27 -3.82 7.48
N PRO A 100 -22.25 -2.89 7.57
CA PRO A 100 -23.61 -3.15 7.12
C PRO A 100 -23.68 -3.47 5.63
N GLU A 101 -24.63 -4.33 5.24
CA GLU A 101 -24.84 -4.76 3.84
C GLU A 101 -25.11 -3.58 2.88
N SER A 102 -25.63 -2.45 3.38
CA SER A 102 -25.84 -1.24 2.59
C SER A 102 -24.56 -0.60 2.03
N TYR A 103 -23.38 -1.11 2.41
CA TYR A 103 -22.08 -0.69 1.89
C TYR A 103 -21.45 -1.71 0.94
N ASP A 104 -22.07 -2.87 0.72
CA ASP A 104 -21.55 -3.86 -0.21
C ASP A 104 -21.44 -3.28 -1.62
N GLN A 105 -20.27 -3.43 -2.23
CA GLN A 105 -19.99 -3.01 -3.61
C GLN A 105 -20.39 -1.55 -3.90
N LYS A 106 -20.11 -0.64 -2.98
CA LYS A 106 -20.55 0.76 -3.07
C LYS A 106 -19.54 1.69 -3.74
N TYR A 107 -18.26 1.37 -3.68
CA TYR A 107 -17.19 2.28 -4.12
C TYR A 107 -16.36 1.68 -5.25
N ASP A 108 -15.95 2.55 -6.18
CA ASP A 108 -14.98 2.22 -7.22
C ASP A 108 -13.57 2.13 -6.62
N VAL A 109 -13.29 2.93 -5.59
CA VAL A 109 -12.06 2.85 -4.78
C VAL A 109 -12.38 2.83 -3.29
N VAL A 110 -11.78 1.88 -2.58
CA VAL A 110 -11.59 1.95 -1.13
C VAL A 110 -10.10 2.17 -0.87
N PHE A 111 -9.76 3.33 -0.32
CA PHE A 111 -8.38 3.75 -0.04
C PHE A 111 -8.09 3.67 1.45
N ASP A 112 -7.09 2.87 1.81
CA ASP A 112 -6.51 2.83 3.14
C ASP A 112 -5.12 3.50 3.11
N GLY A 113 -5.02 4.68 3.70
CA GLY A 113 -3.75 5.42 3.82
C GLY A 113 -2.92 5.05 5.04
N GLY A 114 -3.22 3.90 5.67
CA GLY A 114 -2.60 3.35 6.88
C GLY A 114 -3.49 3.46 8.13
N SER A 115 -4.79 3.30 7.97
CA SER A 115 -5.71 3.24 9.09
C SER A 115 -5.83 1.80 9.61
N LEU A 116 -5.70 0.80 8.75
CA LEU A 116 -5.91 -0.61 9.11
C LEU A 116 -4.87 -1.15 10.10
N GLU A 117 -3.64 -0.63 10.14
CA GLU A 117 -2.65 -1.05 11.16
C GLU A 117 -3.03 -0.65 12.58
N HIS A 118 -4.02 0.23 12.75
CA HIS A 118 -4.54 0.67 14.02
C HIS A 118 -5.83 -0.07 14.43
N VAL A 119 -6.35 -0.99 13.60
CA VAL A 119 -7.56 -1.77 13.91
C VAL A 119 -7.16 -3.15 14.41
N PHE A 120 -7.59 -3.52 15.62
CA PHE A 120 -7.18 -4.77 16.28
C PHE A 120 -7.70 -6.01 15.56
N ASP A 121 -8.99 -6.07 15.22
CA ASP A 121 -9.53 -7.14 14.39
C ASP A 121 -9.19 -6.88 12.92
N VAL A 122 -7.94 -7.22 12.57
CA VAL A 122 -7.38 -7.05 11.23
C VAL A 122 -8.13 -7.87 10.18
N CYS A 123 -8.61 -9.07 10.54
CA CYS A 123 -9.35 -9.92 9.62
C CYS A 123 -10.69 -9.27 9.25
N MET A 124 -11.43 -8.77 10.26
CA MET A 124 -12.69 -8.06 10.02
C MET A 124 -12.47 -6.78 9.24
N SER A 125 -11.42 -6.02 9.55
CA SER A 125 -11.15 -4.73 8.90
C SER A 125 -10.83 -4.90 7.40
N PHE A 126 -10.01 -5.88 7.03
CA PHE A 126 -9.80 -6.22 5.61
C PHE A 126 -11.08 -6.72 4.94
N LYS A 127 -11.86 -7.60 5.60
CA LYS A 127 -13.13 -8.11 5.05
C LYS A 127 -14.11 -6.99 4.76
N ASN A 128 -14.22 -6.02 5.66
CA ASN A 128 -15.06 -4.83 5.47
C ASN A 128 -14.61 -4.02 4.25
N CYS A 129 -13.32 -3.69 4.15
CA CYS A 129 -12.78 -2.95 3.01
C CYS A 129 -13.05 -3.68 1.68
N MET A 130 -12.80 -4.98 1.63
CA MET A 130 -13.03 -5.82 0.44
C MET A 130 -14.50 -5.85 0.03
N ARG A 131 -15.43 -5.98 1.00
CA ARG A 131 -16.87 -5.97 0.75
C ARG A 131 -17.34 -4.68 0.08
N MET A 132 -16.77 -3.55 0.48
CA MET A 132 -17.16 -2.22 0.00
C MET A 132 -16.72 -1.88 -1.43
N VAL A 133 -15.73 -2.59 -1.97
CA VAL A 133 -15.23 -2.41 -3.34
C VAL A 133 -16.19 -3.04 -4.34
N LYS A 134 -16.63 -2.30 -5.38
CA LYS A 134 -17.40 -2.85 -6.50
C LYS A 134 -16.62 -3.93 -7.26
N VAL A 135 -17.29 -4.88 -7.91
CA VAL A 135 -16.62 -5.67 -8.97
C VAL A 135 -16.13 -4.73 -10.08
N GLY A 136 -14.87 -4.87 -10.50
CA GLY A 136 -14.14 -3.93 -11.35
C GLY A 136 -13.53 -2.74 -10.61
N GLY A 137 -13.87 -2.56 -9.32
CA GLY A 137 -13.29 -1.56 -8.44
C GLY A 137 -11.97 -2.00 -7.82
N HIS A 138 -11.35 -1.10 -7.05
CA HIS A 138 -10.02 -1.30 -6.49
C HIS A 138 -9.95 -1.02 -4.99
N PHE A 139 -9.20 -1.85 -4.29
CA PHE A 139 -8.62 -1.51 -3.00
C PHE A 139 -7.22 -0.93 -3.22
N LEU A 140 -6.96 0.23 -2.63
CA LEU A 140 -5.67 0.91 -2.65
C LEU A 140 -5.18 1.01 -1.20
N GLY A 141 -4.14 0.27 -0.84
CA GLY A 141 -3.60 0.26 0.52
C GLY A 141 -2.20 0.82 0.60
N VAL A 142 -1.92 1.61 1.64
CA VAL A 142 -0.59 2.03 2.05
C VAL A 142 -0.45 1.67 3.53
N SER A 143 0.54 0.86 3.87
CA SER A 143 0.73 0.46 5.26
C SER A 143 2.21 0.40 5.64
N PRO A 144 2.54 0.62 6.92
CA PRO A 144 3.86 0.34 7.46
C PRO A 144 4.27 -1.11 7.23
N ALA A 145 5.46 -1.33 6.65
CA ALA A 145 6.00 -2.68 6.43
C ALA A 145 7.28 -2.95 7.24
N ASN A 146 8.09 -1.93 7.53
CA ASN A 146 9.32 -2.09 8.31
C ASN A 146 9.76 -0.79 9.01
N SER A 147 10.36 -0.92 10.20
CA SER A 147 10.94 0.16 11.02
C SER A 147 9.95 1.26 11.44
N PHE A 148 8.68 0.91 11.65
CA PHE A 148 7.63 1.77 12.24
C PHE A 148 7.25 1.31 13.66
N VAL A 149 8.23 0.90 14.47
CA VAL A 149 8.00 0.44 15.85
C VAL A 149 7.28 1.53 16.65
N GLY A 150 6.15 1.17 17.27
CA GLY A 150 5.32 2.08 18.06
C GLY A 150 4.36 2.96 17.24
N HIS A 151 4.26 2.77 15.92
CA HIS A 151 3.33 3.55 15.10
C HIS A 151 1.89 3.07 15.21
N GLY A 152 1.65 1.77 14.95
CA GLY A 152 0.34 1.11 15.06
C GLY A 152 0.49 -0.27 15.69
N PHE A 153 -0.61 -1.04 15.73
CA PHE A 153 -0.58 -2.42 16.23
C PHE A 153 0.19 -3.34 15.28
N TYR A 154 0.13 -3.07 13.97
CA TYR A 154 0.68 -3.94 12.95
C TYR A 154 1.70 -3.24 12.05
N GLN A 155 2.62 -4.03 11.52
CA GLN A 155 3.38 -3.70 10.31
C GLN A 155 3.14 -4.86 9.35
N PHE A 156 2.53 -4.59 8.20
CA PHE A 156 2.08 -5.65 7.30
C PHE A 156 3.20 -6.11 6.37
N SER A 157 3.42 -7.42 6.32
CA SER A 157 4.27 -8.06 5.33
C SER A 157 3.61 -7.99 3.94
N PRO A 158 4.37 -7.85 2.84
CA PRO A 158 3.88 -8.03 1.47
C PRO A 158 3.07 -9.31 1.26
N GLU A 159 3.44 -10.40 1.93
CA GLU A 159 2.76 -11.69 1.81
C GLU A 159 1.28 -11.61 2.22
N LEU A 160 0.95 -10.84 3.26
CA LEU A 160 -0.45 -10.66 3.70
C LEU A 160 -1.32 -10.16 2.55
N PHE A 161 -0.85 -9.16 1.80
CA PHE A 161 -1.61 -8.59 0.70
C PHE A 161 -1.84 -9.59 -0.45
N PHE A 162 -0.85 -10.45 -0.74
CA PHE A 162 -1.00 -11.48 -1.78
C PHE A 162 -2.00 -12.57 -1.40
N GLU A 163 -2.10 -12.91 -0.12
CA GLU A 163 -2.99 -13.97 0.36
C GLU A 163 -4.40 -13.45 0.67
N VAL A 164 -4.53 -12.19 1.10
CA VAL A 164 -5.85 -11.53 1.25
C VAL A 164 -6.48 -11.22 -0.11
N PHE A 165 -5.74 -10.62 -1.03
CA PHE A 165 -6.25 -10.19 -2.33
C PHE A 165 -5.99 -11.22 -3.44
N CYS A 166 -6.54 -12.42 -3.24
CA CYS A 166 -6.42 -13.57 -4.13
C CYS A 166 -7.76 -13.90 -4.82
N GLU A 167 -7.70 -14.77 -5.85
CA GLU A 167 -8.85 -15.09 -6.68
C GLU A 167 -9.97 -15.78 -5.90
N GLN A 168 -9.60 -16.59 -4.89
CA GLN A 168 -10.53 -17.25 -3.98
C GLN A 168 -11.40 -16.24 -3.23
N ASN A 169 -10.83 -15.09 -2.84
CA ASN A 169 -11.56 -13.99 -2.22
C ASN A 169 -12.18 -13.01 -3.24
N GLY A 170 -12.06 -13.31 -4.54
CA GLY A 170 -12.60 -12.49 -5.63
C GLY A 170 -11.75 -11.29 -6.02
N PHE A 171 -10.46 -11.30 -5.68
CA PHE A 171 -9.52 -10.22 -5.96
C PHE A 171 -8.30 -10.68 -6.75
N ARG A 172 -7.55 -9.72 -7.27
CA ARG A 172 -6.22 -9.93 -7.80
C ARG A 172 -5.34 -8.72 -7.51
N VAL A 173 -4.15 -8.98 -6.97
CA VAL A 173 -3.10 -7.95 -6.85
C VAL A 173 -2.60 -7.53 -8.23
N LYS A 174 -2.81 -6.26 -8.58
CA LYS A 174 -2.27 -5.65 -9.81
C LYS A 174 -0.82 -5.28 -9.62
N GLN A 175 -0.53 -4.64 -8.48
CA GLN A 175 0.82 -4.26 -8.07
C GLN A 175 0.94 -4.25 -6.56
N LEU A 176 2.15 -4.56 -6.10
CA LEU A 176 2.54 -4.47 -4.71
C LEU A 176 3.95 -3.90 -4.69
N ILE A 177 4.12 -2.77 -4.03
CA ILE A 177 5.33 -1.95 -4.11
C ILE A 177 5.85 -1.73 -2.70
N LEU A 178 7.15 -1.99 -2.49
CA LEU A 178 7.86 -1.51 -1.31
C LEU A 178 8.49 -0.15 -1.62
N VAL A 179 8.21 0.83 -0.77
CA VAL A 179 8.72 2.19 -0.91
C VAL A 179 9.56 2.55 0.30
N GLU A 180 10.76 3.07 0.03
CA GLU A 180 11.56 3.66 1.08
C GLU A 180 11.05 5.06 1.42
N TYR A 181 10.49 5.21 2.62
CA TYR A 181 9.85 6.44 3.08
C TYR A 181 10.73 7.68 2.86
N GLY A 182 10.20 8.66 2.12
CA GLY A 182 10.84 9.95 1.86
C GLY A 182 12.02 9.89 0.89
N LYS A 183 12.30 8.73 0.29
CA LYS A 183 13.42 8.56 -0.65
C LYS A 183 12.97 8.34 -2.09
N GLY A 184 11.67 8.14 -2.35
CA GLY A 184 11.13 7.96 -3.69
C GLY A 184 11.65 6.73 -4.44
N ARG A 185 12.20 5.74 -3.72
CA ARG A 185 12.72 4.49 -4.29
C ARG A 185 11.69 3.38 -4.14
N TRP A 186 11.23 2.86 -5.27
CA TRP A 186 10.05 2.01 -5.36
C TRP A 186 10.42 0.65 -5.97
N TYR A 187 10.02 -0.42 -5.32
CA TYR A 187 10.31 -1.80 -5.73
C TYR A 187 9.03 -2.59 -5.84
N GLN A 188 8.66 -2.99 -7.06
CA GLN A 188 7.64 -4.00 -7.26
C GLN A 188 8.11 -5.31 -6.62
N VAL A 189 7.22 -5.94 -5.87
CA VAL A 189 7.44 -7.20 -5.16
C VAL A 189 6.82 -8.34 -5.97
N SER A 190 7.54 -9.46 -6.11
CA SER A 190 7.00 -10.71 -6.65
C SER A 190 6.17 -11.44 -5.58
N ALA A 191 5.12 -12.16 -5.95
CA ALA A 191 4.37 -12.95 -4.98
C ALA A 191 5.22 -14.13 -4.47
N PRO A 192 5.26 -14.41 -3.15
CA PRO A 192 6.03 -15.53 -2.60
C PRO A 192 5.72 -16.88 -3.25
N ARG A 193 4.43 -17.14 -3.58
CA ARG A 193 3.98 -18.32 -4.31
C ARG A 193 4.59 -18.46 -5.71
N ASP A 194 4.78 -17.34 -6.42
CA ASP A 194 5.30 -17.34 -7.80
C ASP A 194 6.81 -17.63 -7.82
N VAL A 195 7.53 -17.11 -6.82
CA VAL A 195 8.98 -17.32 -6.69
C VAL A 195 9.34 -18.52 -5.81
N ARG A 196 8.32 -19.20 -5.26
CA ARG A 196 8.43 -20.36 -4.35
C ARG A 196 9.46 -20.13 -3.24
N SER A 197 9.43 -18.93 -2.65
CA SER A 197 10.38 -18.51 -1.63
C SER A 197 9.84 -17.30 -0.88
N ARG A 198 10.28 -17.15 0.38
CA ARG A 198 10.00 -15.93 1.15
C ARG A 198 10.71 -14.75 0.53
N VAL A 199 9.94 -13.70 0.23
CA VAL A 199 10.47 -12.44 -0.29
C VAL A 199 10.93 -11.56 0.86
N LEU A 200 12.20 -11.69 1.25
CA LEU A 200 12.78 -10.95 2.38
C LEU A 200 13.51 -9.68 1.92
N LEU A 201 13.24 -8.57 2.60
CA LEU A 201 13.98 -7.31 2.47
C LEU A 201 14.71 -6.98 3.77
N GLY A 202 16.03 -7.19 3.81
CA GLY A 202 16.86 -6.88 4.98
C GLY A 202 17.41 -5.46 4.94
N ARG A 203 16.58 -4.45 5.23
CA ARG A 203 16.98 -3.04 5.14
C ARG A 203 16.64 -2.23 6.38
N SER A 204 17.56 -1.34 6.76
CA SER A 204 17.31 -0.35 7.80
C SER A 204 16.48 0.82 7.26
N GLY A 205 15.56 1.31 8.09
CA GLY A 205 14.72 2.47 7.79
C GLY A 205 13.27 2.11 7.44
N LYS A 206 12.45 3.16 7.45
CA LYS A 206 11.00 3.09 7.26
C LYS A 206 10.65 2.65 5.83
N ILE A 207 9.87 1.58 5.72
CA ILE A 207 9.36 1.05 4.44
C ILE A 207 7.85 1.02 4.47
N TYR A 208 7.21 1.57 3.44
CA TYR A 208 5.80 1.34 3.14
C TYR A 208 5.62 0.14 2.22
N ALA A 209 4.56 -0.63 2.45
CA ALA A 209 3.97 -1.49 1.44
C ALA A 209 2.77 -0.77 0.83
N MET A 210 2.70 -0.73 -0.50
CA MET A 210 1.63 -0.10 -1.26
C MET A 210 1.02 -1.11 -2.21
N VAL A 211 -0.29 -1.37 -2.09
CA VAL A 211 -1.00 -2.40 -2.86
C VAL A 211 -2.10 -1.79 -3.72
N VAL A 212 -2.15 -2.22 -4.98
CA VAL A 212 -3.32 -2.04 -5.85
C VAL A 212 -3.94 -3.41 -6.08
N ALA A 213 -5.12 -3.63 -5.53
CA ALA A 213 -5.88 -4.87 -5.70
C ALA A 213 -7.20 -4.58 -6.42
N GLU A 214 -7.47 -5.32 -7.48
CA GLU A 214 -8.71 -5.24 -8.26
C GLU A 214 -9.69 -6.31 -7.77
N ARG A 215 -10.95 -5.94 -7.53
CA ARG A 215 -12.02 -6.92 -7.30
C ARG A 215 -12.49 -7.46 -8.65
N ILE A 216 -12.29 -8.74 -8.90
CA ILE A 216 -12.58 -9.37 -10.19
C ILE A 216 -13.92 -10.11 -10.20
N ASN A 217 -14.44 -10.50 -9.04
CA ASN A 217 -15.76 -11.13 -8.92
C ASN A 217 -16.37 -10.93 -7.51
N ALA A 218 -17.63 -11.33 -7.35
CA ALA A 218 -18.33 -11.33 -6.08
C ALA A 218 -18.25 -12.72 -5.41
N SER A 219 -17.10 -13.07 -4.85
CA SER A 219 -16.92 -14.25 -4.00
C SER A 219 -17.22 -13.97 -2.52
N GLU A 220 -17.47 -15.04 -1.77
CA GLU A 220 -17.51 -14.98 -0.30
C GLU A 220 -16.10 -14.74 0.25
N ILE A 221 -15.87 -13.54 0.79
CA ILE A 221 -14.57 -13.12 1.33
C ILE A 221 -14.27 -13.91 2.60
N PHE A 222 -13.11 -14.57 2.60
CA PHE A 222 -12.63 -15.44 3.68
C PHE A 222 -13.59 -16.61 3.98
N ALA A 223 -14.23 -17.18 2.96
CA ALA A 223 -14.86 -18.50 3.09
C ALA A 223 -13.87 -19.54 3.63
N THR A 224 -12.61 -19.42 3.19
CA THR A 224 -11.45 -20.05 3.80
C THR A 224 -10.49 -18.96 4.27
N SER A 225 -10.00 -19.07 5.51
CA SER A 225 -8.99 -18.15 6.02
C SER A 225 -7.69 -18.27 5.21
N PRO A 226 -7.08 -17.14 4.79
CA PRO A 226 -5.80 -17.16 4.09
C PRO A 226 -4.72 -17.89 4.89
N GLN A 227 -3.93 -18.68 4.20
CA GLN A 227 -2.78 -19.39 4.76
C GLN A 227 -1.50 -18.83 4.14
N GLN A 228 -0.40 -18.87 4.89
CA GLN A 228 0.89 -18.44 4.35
C GLN A 228 1.33 -19.40 3.23
N SER A 229 1.89 -18.85 2.15
CA SER A 229 2.09 -19.57 0.89
C SER A 229 3.06 -20.74 1.00
N ASP A 230 4.13 -20.58 1.78
CA ASP A 230 5.18 -21.59 1.97
C ASP A 230 4.71 -22.80 2.79
N TYR A 231 3.87 -22.58 3.81
CA TYR A 231 3.26 -23.66 4.58
C TYR A 231 2.18 -24.39 3.78
N SER A 232 1.38 -23.67 2.99
CA SER A 232 0.35 -24.28 2.14
C SER A 232 0.98 -25.27 1.16
N ALA A 233 2.06 -24.86 0.46
CA ALA A 233 2.81 -25.75 -0.43
C ALA A 233 3.44 -26.94 0.31
N ALA A 234 3.96 -26.72 1.52
CA ALA A 234 4.54 -27.79 2.32
C ALA A 234 3.50 -28.85 2.76
N TRP A 235 2.29 -28.43 3.13
CA TRP A 235 1.21 -29.33 3.50
C TRP A 235 0.67 -30.15 2.34
N GLU A 236 0.72 -29.61 1.12
CA GLU A 236 0.33 -30.31 -0.12
C GLU A 236 1.41 -31.28 -0.65
N GLY A 237 2.53 -31.41 0.06
CA GLY A 237 3.61 -32.35 -0.27
C GLY A 237 4.65 -31.80 -1.24
N GLU A 238 4.61 -30.51 -1.58
CA GLU A 238 5.64 -29.86 -2.41
C GLU A 238 6.93 -29.54 -1.63
N GLY A 239 6.91 -29.74 -0.30
CA GLY A 239 8.02 -29.48 0.61
C GLY A 239 8.13 -28.02 1.04
N VAL A 240 8.85 -27.75 2.14
CA VAL A 240 9.10 -26.38 2.62
C VAL A 240 10.18 -25.74 1.73
N PRO A 241 9.95 -24.54 1.16
CA PRO A 241 10.99 -23.81 0.47
C PRO A 241 12.24 -23.64 1.34
N ALA A 242 13.43 -23.82 0.75
CA ALA A 242 14.68 -23.58 1.46
C ALA A 242 14.70 -22.16 2.04
N PRO A 243 15.23 -21.94 3.26
CA PRO A 243 15.24 -20.62 3.89
C PRO A 243 15.85 -19.59 2.95
N SER A 244 15.05 -18.60 2.57
CA SER A 244 15.46 -17.52 1.68
C SER A 244 16.69 -16.81 2.27
N LYS A 245 17.73 -16.61 1.46
CA LYS A 245 18.84 -15.73 1.85
C LYS A 245 18.26 -14.33 2.07
N ILE A 246 18.42 -13.76 3.28
CA ILE A 246 17.99 -12.38 3.55
C ILE A 246 18.71 -11.48 2.54
N ALA A 247 17.97 -10.80 1.66
CA ALA A 247 18.54 -9.80 0.77
C ALA A 247 19.01 -8.60 1.62
N ARG A 248 20.27 -8.65 2.08
CA ARG A 248 20.90 -7.65 2.97
C ARG A 248 21.58 -6.49 2.22
N LYS A 249 21.19 -6.15 0.98
CA LYS A 249 21.89 -5.13 0.18
C LYS A 249 21.13 -3.82 0.04
N THR A 250 21.88 -2.72 0.11
CA THR A 250 21.50 -1.39 -0.34
C THR A 250 21.30 -1.38 -1.86
N LEU A 251 20.09 -1.06 -2.29
CA LEU A 251 19.78 -0.58 -3.63
C LEU A 251 20.46 0.77 -3.84
N ASP A 252 21.21 0.89 -4.95
CA ASP A 252 22.16 1.97 -5.29
C ASP A 252 22.00 3.27 -4.50
N SER A 253 22.92 3.49 -3.56
CA SER A 253 23.23 4.82 -3.07
C SER A 253 24.27 5.42 -4.00
N GLY A 254 23.86 6.35 -4.86
CA GLY A 254 24.80 7.15 -5.65
C GLY A 254 25.89 7.75 -4.76
N VAL A 255 27.15 7.46 -5.12
CA VAL A 255 28.47 8.09 -4.86
C VAL A 255 28.83 8.68 -3.47
N TYR A 256 27.92 8.94 -2.54
CA TYR A 256 28.23 9.59 -1.25
C TYR A 256 28.43 8.65 -0.04
N ALA A 257 28.77 7.37 -0.28
CA ALA A 257 29.09 6.43 0.80
C ALA A 257 30.61 6.23 1.04
N MET A 258 31.49 6.95 0.32
CA MET A 258 32.93 6.73 0.40
C MET A 258 33.63 7.48 1.56
N ALA A 259 32.94 8.39 2.26
CA ALA A 259 33.56 9.23 3.30
C ALA A 259 33.41 8.73 4.75
N ARG A 260 32.66 7.64 5.00
CA ARG A 260 32.59 6.99 6.34
C ARG A 260 33.28 5.63 6.42
N HIS A 261 33.92 5.20 5.33
CA HIS A 261 34.50 3.87 5.22
C HIS A 261 35.96 3.75 5.68
N LEU A 262 36.61 4.86 6.07
CA LEU A 262 38.04 4.88 6.45
C LEU A 262 38.31 4.88 7.97
N LEU A 263 37.30 4.88 8.83
CA LEU A 263 37.50 5.00 10.29
C LEU A 263 36.84 3.91 11.15
N TYR A 264 36.32 2.82 10.56
CA TYR A 264 35.57 1.83 11.36
C TYR A 264 35.79 0.34 11.03
N TYR A 265 36.82 -0.05 10.27
CA TYR A 265 37.06 -1.49 10.02
C TYR A 265 38.54 -1.88 10.17
N SER A 266 38.98 -1.89 11.43
CA SER A 266 39.87 -2.95 11.90
C SER A 266 38.98 -3.95 12.64
N PHE A 267 39.09 -5.22 12.27
CA PHE A 267 38.31 -6.40 12.71
C PHE A 267 37.13 -6.82 11.82
N CYS A 268 37.16 -8.12 11.51
CA CYS A 268 36.23 -8.92 10.70
C CYS A 268 36.36 -8.79 9.17
N LYS A 269 37.33 -9.55 8.64
CA LYS A 269 37.27 -10.13 7.29
C LYS A 269 36.03 -11.03 7.17
N VAL A 270 34.99 -10.55 6.50
CA VAL A 270 34.02 -11.42 5.82
C VAL A 270 34.00 -10.99 4.36
N SER A 271 34.77 -11.73 3.55
CA SER A 271 34.78 -11.63 2.10
C SER A 271 33.48 -12.19 1.53
N GLY A 272 32.59 -11.32 1.05
CA GLY A 272 31.40 -11.67 0.30
C GLY A 272 30.58 -10.42 0.00
N ARG A 273 30.63 -9.92 -1.23
CA ARG A 273 29.80 -8.78 -1.66
C ARG A 273 28.32 -9.25 -1.64
N PRO A 274 27.36 -8.55 -0.99
CA PRO A 274 25.94 -8.95 -0.98
C PRO A 274 25.28 -8.72 -2.36
N HIS A 275 24.06 -9.18 -2.67
CA HIS A 275 23.40 -8.96 -3.99
C HIS A 275 21.94 -8.48 -3.83
N PHE A 276 21.47 -7.57 -4.69
CA PHE A 276 20.04 -7.33 -4.97
C PHE A 276 19.56 -8.54 -5.76
N GLU A 277 18.44 -9.15 -5.35
CA GLU A 277 17.90 -10.35 -5.99
C GLU A 277 16.81 -9.94 -6.98
N PRO A 278 17.11 -9.85 -8.30
CA PRO A 278 16.17 -9.32 -9.29
C PRO A 278 14.94 -10.21 -9.49
N SER A 279 14.97 -11.46 -9.02
CA SER A 279 13.81 -12.35 -9.05
C SER A 279 12.72 -11.95 -8.04
N TYR A 280 13.08 -11.27 -6.95
CA TYR A 280 12.13 -10.86 -5.90
C TYR A 280 11.64 -9.42 -6.05
N PHE A 281 12.48 -8.55 -6.60
CA PHE A 281 12.22 -7.13 -6.67
C PHE A 281 12.52 -6.57 -8.05
N LYS A 282 11.63 -5.71 -8.56
CA LYS A 282 11.86 -4.92 -9.77
C LYS A 282 11.76 -3.44 -9.44
N ARG A 283 12.82 -2.67 -9.68
CA ARG A 283 12.82 -1.21 -9.43
C ARG A 283 11.89 -0.51 -10.43
N LEU A 284 11.01 0.34 -9.91
CA LEU A 284 10.08 1.14 -10.72
C LEU A 284 10.57 2.58 -10.93
N LYS A 285 11.20 3.17 -9.91
CA LYS A 285 11.76 4.53 -9.86
C LYS A 285 13.00 4.55 -8.96
#